data_AF-A0AAW9J6B1-F1
#
_entry.id   AF-A0AAW9J6B1-F1
#
_cell.length_a   1.000
_cell.length_b   1.000
_cell.length_c   1.000
_cell.angle_alpha   90.00
_cell.angle_beta   90.00
_cell.angle_gamma   90.00
#
_symmetry.space_group_name_H-M   'P 1'
#
loop_
_entity.id
_entity.type
_entity.pdbx_description
1 polymer ?
#
loop_
_entity_poly.entity_id
_entity_poly.type
_entity_poly.pdbx_seq_one_letter_code
_entity_poly.pdbx_strand_id
1 'polypeptide(L)'
;VKDAVDYVITFEELLALFSAFDIEVEKCEDTIVDDASIYGRGFGAHGGLTAAIENYIRSQGLEVNFNPVKVSGGIEIKKTMTMAKIGKLQGNFIEGMMCEGGCINGAGALVTPFKSKGIFNKINAQATKKSDIDNDNLDESKNIDLER
;
A
#
# COMPACT_ATOMS: atom_id res chain seq x y z
N VAL A 1 7.74 7.53 14.48
CA VAL A 1 6.27 7.31 14.29
C VAL A 1 5.46 7.54 15.56
N LYS A 2 5.99 7.20 16.75
CA LYS A 2 5.36 7.60 18.01
C LYS A 2 5.19 9.12 18.00
N ASP A 3 3.97 9.59 18.25
CA ASP A 3 3.57 11.01 18.24
C ASP A 3 3.43 11.66 16.83
N ALA A 4 3.51 10.90 15.73
CA ALA A 4 3.29 11.41 14.36
C ALA A 4 1.82 11.29 13.88
N VAL A 5 0.99 10.53 14.61
CA VAL A 5 -0.41 10.25 14.26
C VAL A 5 -1.25 10.43 15.51
N ASP A 6 -2.17 11.41 15.49
CA ASP A 6 -3.07 11.69 16.62
C ASP A 6 -4.23 10.67 16.71
N TYR A 7 -4.82 10.34 15.56
CA TYR A 7 -6.00 9.47 15.48
C TYR A 7 -5.96 8.60 14.23
N VAL A 8 -6.62 7.44 14.30
CA VAL A 8 -6.84 6.52 13.17
C VAL A 8 -8.34 6.28 13.08
N ILE A 9 -8.88 6.32 11.85
CA ILE A 9 -10.28 6.05 11.55
C ILE A 9 -10.38 4.97 10.47
N THR A 10 -11.31 4.04 10.65
CA THR A 10 -11.67 3.02 9.65
C THR A 10 -12.63 3.56 8.61
N PHE A 11 -12.80 2.86 7.49
CA PHE A 11 -13.80 3.25 6.47
C PHE A 11 -15.24 3.21 7.02
N GLU A 12 -15.54 2.29 7.93
CA GLU A 12 -16.86 2.20 8.57
C GLU A 12 -17.13 3.40 9.47
N GLU A 13 -16.18 3.78 10.32
CA GLU A 13 -16.29 4.96 11.19
C GLU A 13 -16.38 6.25 10.36
N LEU A 14 -15.65 6.34 9.24
CA LEU A 14 -15.74 7.48 8.33
C LEU A 14 -17.12 7.58 7.68
N LEU A 15 -17.71 6.47 7.25
CA LEU A 15 -19.09 6.45 6.73
C LEU A 15 -20.11 6.83 7.80
N ALA A 16 -19.93 6.36 9.04
CA ALA A 16 -20.78 6.74 10.16
C ALA A 16 -20.70 8.26 10.43
N LEU A 17 -19.49 8.84 10.31
CA LEU A 17 -19.29 10.29 10.44
C LEU A 17 -20.03 11.06 9.33
N PHE A 18 -19.88 10.67 8.06
CA PHE A 18 -20.61 11.30 6.97
C PHE A 18 -22.14 11.21 7.16
N SER A 19 -22.62 10.04 7.60
CA SER A 19 -24.04 9.84 7.90
C SER A 19 -24.53 10.76 9.03
N ALA A 20 -23.72 10.97 10.08
CA ALA A 20 -24.07 11.85 11.20
C ALA A 20 -24.14 13.34 10.82
N PHE A 21 -23.48 13.73 9.73
CA PHE A 21 -23.49 15.09 9.18
C PHE A 21 -24.41 15.23 7.95
N ASP A 22 -25.25 14.24 7.65
CA ASP A 22 -26.14 14.22 6.49
C ASP A 22 -25.39 14.42 5.14
N ILE A 23 -24.18 13.87 5.03
CA ILE A 23 -23.35 13.93 3.81
C ILE A 23 -23.56 12.65 2.99
N GLU A 24 -24.16 12.80 1.80
CA GLU A 24 -24.32 11.73 0.81
C GLU A 24 -23.14 11.73 -0.17
N VAL A 25 -22.13 10.90 0.10
CA VAL A 25 -20.86 10.86 -0.66
C VAL A 25 -21.08 10.63 -2.15
N GLU A 26 -22.07 9.82 -2.52
CA GLU A 26 -22.43 9.51 -3.91
C GLU A 26 -23.03 10.70 -4.68
N LYS A 27 -23.46 11.76 -3.98
CA LYS A 27 -23.98 13.00 -4.57
C LYS A 27 -22.94 14.12 -4.63
N CYS A 28 -21.77 13.92 -4.02
CA CYS A 28 -20.69 14.89 -4.07
C CYS A 28 -20.06 14.95 -5.47
N GLU A 29 -19.49 16.10 -5.82
CA GLU A 29 -18.72 16.24 -7.06
C GLU A 29 -17.41 15.45 -6.96
N ASP A 30 -17.09 14.71 -8.03
CA ASP A 30 -15.82 13.99 -8.11
C ASP A 30 -14.65 14.97 -8.11
N THR A 31 -13.66 14.70 -7.25
CA THR A 31 -12.36 15.37 -7.28
C THR A 31 -11.32 14.48 -7.96
N ILE A 32 -10.47 15.08 -8.79
CA ILE A 32 -9.34 14.38 -9.39
C ILE A 32 -8.28 14.16 -8.32
N VAL A 33 -8.02 12.90 -7.98
CA VAL A 33 -6.93 12.48 -7.09
C VAL A 33 -5.80 11.92 -7.95
N ASP A 34 -4.70 12.67 -8.05
CA ASP A 34 -3.53 12.32 -8.90
C ASP A 34 -2.16 12.71 -8.31
N ASP A 35 -2.07 12.56 -7.00
CA ASP A 35 -0.94 12.85 -6.13
C ASP A 35 0.05 11.68 -5.97
N ALA A 36 -0.31 10.47 -6.44
CA ALA A 36 0.52 9.28 -6.30
C ALA A 36 0.70 8.51 -7.62
N SER A 37 1.91 7.94 -7.79
CA SER A 37 2.24 7.01 -8.88
C SER A 37 1.39 5.75 -8.84
N ILE A 38 1.34 5.01 -9.95
CA ILE A 38 0.73 3.67 -10.00
C ILE A 38 1.31 2.70 -8.95
N TYR A 39 2.57 2.88 -8.57
CA TYR A 39 3.27 2.05 -7.59
C TYR A 39 2.99 2.51 -6.15
N GLY A 40 2.96 3.83 -5.91
CA GLY A 40 2.56 4.41 -4.63
C GLY A 40 1.12 4.03 -4.25
N ARG A 41 0.17 4.18 -5.19
CA ARG A 41 -1.21 3.70 -5.03
C ARG A 41 -1.26 2.17 -4.88
N GLY A 42 -0.41 1.47 -5.61
CA GLY A 42 -0.30 0.01 -5.63
C GLY A 42 0.08 -0.62 -4.28
N PHE A 43 0.68 0.15 -3.36
CA PHE A 43 1.15 -0.31 -2.05
C PHE A 43 0.10 -1.10 -1.25
N GLY A 44 -1.19 -0.73 -1.37
CA GLY A 44 -2.28 -1.37 -0.62
C GLY A 44 -2.55 -2.83 -1.01
N ALA A 45 -2.04 -3.30 -2.14
CA ALA A 45 -2.20 -4.69 -2.59
C ALA A 45 -0.96 -5.53 -2.27
N HIS A 46 -1.16 -6.85 -2.08
CA HIS A 46 -0.06 -7.79 -1.95
C HIS A 46 0.90 -7.72 -3.15
N GLY A 47 2.18 -7.50 -2.88
CA GLY A 47 3.23 -7.32 -3.87
C GLY A 47 3.45 -5.87 -4.30
N GLY A 48 2.62 -4.93 -3.80
CA GLY A 48 2.66 -3.52 -4.17
C GLY A 48 3.94 -2.82 -3.72
N LEU A 49 4.37 -3.07 -2.48
CA LEU A 49 5.63 -2.52 -1.95
C LEU A 49 6.84 -3.03 -2.74
N THR A 50 6.90 -4.34 -2.99
CA THR A 50 7.96 -4.94 -3.81
C THR A 50 8.00 -4.31 -5.20
N ALA A 51 6.85 -4.12 -5.84
CA ALA A 51 6.78 -3.50 -7.17
C ALA A 51 7.27 -2.05 -7.17
N ALA A 52 7.00 -1.28 -6.11
CA ALA A 52 7.52 0.07 -5.94
C ALA A 52 9.04 0.09 -5.78
N ILE A 53 9.60 -0.81 -4.94
CA ILE A 53 11.06 -0.95 -4.79
C ILE A 53 11.72 -1.34 -6.11
N GLU A 54 11.15 -2.31 -6.84
CA GLU A 54 11.64 -2.72 -8.17
C GLU A 54 11.58 -1.56 -9.18
N ASN A 55 10.52 -0.75 -9.15
CA ASN A 55 10.41 0.45 -9.97
C ASN A 55 11.54 1.43 -9.64
N TYR A 56 11.74 1.74 -8.36
CA TYR A 56 12.77 2.67 -7.91
C TYR A 56 14.18 2.21 -8.29
N ILE A 57 14.53 0.94 -8.04
CA ILE A 57 15.82 0.35 -8.41
C ILE A 57 16.09 0.54 -9.91
N ARG A 58 15.09 0.23 -10.76
CA ARG A 58 15.19 0.39 -12.21
C ARG A 58 15.32 1.85 -12.62
N SER A 59 14.49 2.74 -12.06
CA SER A 59 14.43 4.15 -12.44
C SER A 59 15.70 4.92 -12.03
N GLN A 60 16.36 4.50 -10.95
CA GLN A 60 17.63 5.05 -10.49
C GLN A 60 18.86 4.36 -11.12
N GLY A 61 18.67 3.32 -11.93
CA GLY A 61 19.76 2.56 -12.53
C GLY A 61 20.65 1.85 -11.51
N LEU A 62 20.08 1.42 -10.37
CA LEU A 62 20.84 0.79 -9.29
C LEU A 62 21.10 -0.68 -9.60
N GLU A 63 22.34 -1.12 -9.40
CA GLU A 63 22.73 -2.52 -9.52
C GLU A 63 22.57 -3.23 -8.17
N VAL A 64 21.32 -3.51 -7.80
CA VAL A 64 20.97 -4.23 -6.56
C VAL A 64 20.45 -5.60 -6.92
N ASN A 65 21.03 -6.65 -6.33
CA ASN A 65 20.44 -7.99 -6.36
C ASN A 65 19.23 -8.01 -5.43
N PHE A 66 18.05 -7.68 -5.94
CA PHE A 66 16.80 -7.68 -5.18
C PHE A 66 16.00 -8.96 -5.51
N ASN A 67 15.92 -9.88 -4.54
CA ASN A 67 15.21 -11.14 -4.67
C ASN A 67 14.09 -11.24 -3.61
N PRO A 68 12.94 -10.62 -3.86
CA PRO A 68 11.86 -10.47 -2.87
C PRO A 68 11.00 -11.73 -2.72
N VAL A 69 10.65 -12.05 -1.48
CA VAL A 69 9.63 -13.03 -1.10
C VAL A 69 8.37 -12.28 -0.68
N LYS A 70 7.37 -12.31 -1.55
CA LYS A 70 6.05 -11.71 -1.29
C LYS A 70 5.17 -12.72 -0.58
N VAL A 71 4.63 -12.36 0.57
CA VAL A 71 3.73 -13.22 1.36
C VAL A 71 2.56 -12.41 1.94
N SER A 72 1.38 -13.01 1.97
CA SER A 72 0.20 -12.44 2.64
C SER A 72 -0.53 -13.47 3.47
N GLY A 73 -1.15 -13.03 4.56
CA GLY A 73 -1.83 -13.88 5.53
C GLY A 73 -0.90 -14.30 6.67
N GLY A 74 -1.40 -14.21 7.91
CA GLY A 74 -0.60 -14.48 9.11
C GLY A 74 0.04 -15.87 9.17
N ILE A 75 -0.62 -16.90 8.61
CA ILE A 75 -0.09 -18.27 8.56
C ILE A 75 1.14 -18.34 7.66
N GLU A 76 1.03 -17.84 6.42
CA GLU A 76 2.16 -17.88 5.49
C GLU A 76 3.28 -16.92 5.93
N ILE A 77 2.96 -15.77 6.54
CA ILE A 77 3.98 -14.90 7.15
C ILE A 77 4.77 -15.66 8.21
N LYS A 78 4.08 -16.33 9.15
CA LYS A 78 4.75 -17.10 10.20
C LYS A 78 5.66 -18.18 9.63
N LYS A 79 5.21 -18.87 8.59
CA LYS A 79 6.00 -19.89 7.88
C LYS A 79 7.23 -19.28 7.20
N THR A 80 7.07 -18.19 6.45
CA THR A 80 8.17 -17.47 5.79
C THR A 80 9.19 -16.96 6.82
N MET A 81 8.74 -16.37 7.93
CA MET A 81 9.61 -15.93 9.02
C MET A 81 10.35 -17.09 9.68
N THR A 82 9.70 -18.26 9.82
CA THR A 82 10.34 -19.48 10.35
C THR A 82 11.43 -19.96 9.39
N MET A 83 11.16 -19.97 8.08
CA MET A 83 12.15 -20.33 7.05
C MET A 83 13.34 -19.36 7.04
N ALA A 84 13.09 -18.07 7.21
CA ALA A 84 14.15 -17.06 7.35
C ALA A 84 15.00 -17.30 8.60
N LYS A 85 14.36 -17.55 9.76
CA LYS A 85 15.06 -17.84 11.03
C LYS A 85 16.01 -19.03 10.94
N ILE A 86 15.67 -20.06 10.16
CA ILE A 86 16.51 -21.25 9.98
C ILE A 86 17.45 -21.15 8.77
N GLY A 87 17.60 -19.98 8.15
CA GLY A 87 18.50 -19.76 7.02
C GLY A 87 18.08 -20.41 5.71
N LYS A 88 16.79 -20.72 5.54
CA LYS A 88 16.22 -21.39 4.35
C LYS A 88 15.28 -20.50 3.53
N LEU A 89 15.33 -19.18 3.73
CA LEU A 89 14.58 -18.24 2.89
C LEU A 89 15.14 -18.23 1.47
N GLN A 90 14.25 -18.30 0.48
CA GLN A 90 14.62 -18.23 -0.94
C GLN A 90 14.53 -16.79 -1.45
N GLY A 91 15.24 -15.88 -0.80
CA GLY A 91 15.23 -14.46 -1.12
C GLY A 91 15.96 -13.64 -0.07
N ASN A 92 16.09 -12.34 -0.32
CA ASN A 92 16.82 -11.41 0.55
C ASN A 92 15.98 -10.23 1.05
N PHE A 93 14.69 -10.19 0.69
CA PHE A 93 13.73 -9.22 1.16
C PHE A 93 12.38 -9.92 1.38
N ILE A 94 11.65 -9.59 2.44
CA ILE A 94 10.31 -10.14 2.70
C ILE A 94 9.32 -8.97 2.69
N GLU A 95 8.35 -9.02 1.78
CA GLU A 95 7.12 -8.22 1.89
C GLU A 95 6.05 -9.08 2.57
N GLY A 96 5.66 -8.72 3.79
CA GLY A 96 4.64 -9.43 4.56
C GLY A 96 3.39 -8.59 4.77
N MET A 97 2.26 -9.02 4.21
CA MET A 97 0.95 -8.40 4.42
C MET A 97 0.08 -9.25 5.35
N MET A 98 -0.29 -8.74 6.54
CA MET A 98 -1.02 -9.55 7.53
C MET A 98 -2.37 -10.06 7.01
N CYS A 99 -3.09 -9.20 6.28
CA CYS A 99 -4.33 -9.56 5.61
C CYS A 99 -4.04 -10.26 4.28
N GLU A 100 -4.80 -11.32 3.98
CA GLU A 100 -4.65 -12.05 2.72
C GLU A 100 -4.95 -11.12 1.53
N GLY A 101 -4.00 -11.03 0.59
CA GLY A 101 -4.11 -10.16 -0.57
C GLY A 101 -3.82 -8.67 -0.33
N GLY A 102 -3.45 -8.25 0.89
CA GLY A 102 -3.02 -6.89 1.20
C GLY A 102 -4.04 -6.04 1.97
N CYS A 103 -3.71 -4.78 2.21
CA CYS A 103 -4.53 -3.80 2.93
C CYS A 103 -5.91 -3.59 2.31
N ILE A 104 -6.07 -3.77 0.98
CA ILE A 104 -7.37 -3.71 0.29
C ILE A 104 -8.40 -4.73 0.80
N ASN A 105 -7.95 -5.75 1.54
CA ASN A 105 -8.76 -6.78 2.18
C ASN A 105 -8.62 -6.72 3.72
N GLY A 106 -8.28 -5.56 4.26
CA GLY A 106 -8.17 -5.34 5.71
C GLY A 106 -9.47 -5.57 6.47
N ALA A 107 -9.38 -5.70 7.79
CA ALA A 107 -10.56 -5.91 8.64
C ALA A 107 -11.60 -4.78 8.54
N GLY A 108 -11.17 -3.56 8.22
CA GLY A 108 -12.06 -2.41 7.98
C GLY A 108 -12.51 -2.24 6.52
N ALA A 109 -12.32 -3.24 5.65
CA ALA A 109 -12.80 -3.19 4.28
C ALA A 109 -14.32 -3.41 4.21
N LEU A 110 -15.02 -2.60 3.42
CA LEU A 110 -16.48 -2.60 3.32
C LEU A 110 -17.03 -3.58 2.27
N VAL A 111 -16.16 -4.17 1.45
CA VAL A 111 -16.56 -5.06 0.34
C VAL A 111 -15.74 -6.34 0.35
N THR A 112 -16.23 -7.36 -0.36
CA THR A 112 -15.56 -8.65 -0.43
C THR A 112 -14.21 -8.55 -1.15
N PRO A 113 -13.23 -9.42 -0.83
CA PRO A 113 -11.90 -9.38 -1.46
C PRO A 113 -11.92 -9.42 -3.00
N PHE A 114 -12.87 -10.17 -3.57
CA PHE A 114 -13.05 -10.24 -5.02
C PHE A 114 -13.45 -8.87 -5.61
N LYS A 115 -14.40 -8.17 -4.97
CA LYS A 115 -14.82 -6.83 -5.39
C LYS A 115 -13.71 -5.80 -5.15
N SER A 116 -13.06 -5.82 -3.99
CA SER A 116 -11.95 -4.92 -3.65
C SER A 116 -10.87 -4.95 -4.73
N LYS A 117 -10.40 -6.14 -5.11
CA LYS A 117 -9.33 -6.30 -6.09
C LYS A 117 -9.70 -5.73 -7.47
N GLY A 118 -10.91 -6.00 -7.94
CA GLY A 118 -11.37 -5.51 -9.25
C GLY A 118 -11.46 -3.98 -9.30
N ILE A 119 -12.08 -3.38 -8.27
CA ILE A 119 -12.24 -1.93 -8.16
C ILE A 119 -10.87 -1.25 -7.99
N PHE A 120 -10.04 -1.77 -7.09
CA PHE A 120 -8.70 -1.26 -6.83
C PHE A 120 -7.84 -1.23 -8.10
N ASN A 121 -7.78 -2.34 -8.86
CA ASN A 121 -6.99 -2.39 -10.08
C ASN A 121 -7.48 -1.38 -11.13
N LYS A 122 -8.79 -1.20 -11.25
CA LYS A 122 -9.38 -0.21 -12.18
C LYS A 122 -8.98 1.21 -11.81
N ILE A 123 -9.10 1.58 -10.52
CA ILE A 123 -8.74 2.91 -10.03
C ILE A 123 -7.23 3.13 -10.10
N ASN A 124 -6.42 2.14 -9.74
CA ASN A 124 -4.97 2.25 -9.77
C ASN A 124 -4.42 2.48 -11.19
N ALA A 125 -5.03 1.86 -12.20
CA ALA A 125 -4.65 2.04 -13.60
C ALA A 125 -4.84 3.48 -14.11
N GLN A 126 -5.68 4.29 -13.44
CA GLN A 126 -5.94 5.68 -13.80
C GLN A 126 -4.83 6.65 -13.37
N ALA A 127 -3.86 6.21 -12.55
CA ALA A 127 -2.73 7.06 -12.14
C ALA A 127 -1.97 7.59 -13.37
N THR A 128 -1.73 8.90 -13.44
CA THR A 128 -0.99 9.47 -14.58
C THR A 128 0.51 9.27 -14.44
N LYS A 129 1.01 9.34 -13.21
CA LYS A 129 2.41 9.11 -12.82
C LYS A 129 2.76 7.61 -12.91
N LYS A 130 3.72 7.27 -13.79
CA LYS A 130 4.06 5.87 -14.12
C LYS A 130 5.35 5.37 -13.47
N SER A 131 6.14 6.23 -12.84
CA SER A 131 7.25 5.85 -11.96
C SER A 131 7.09 6.52 -10.60
N ASP A 132 7.67 5.92 -9.56
CA ASP A 132 7.72 6.53 -8.23
C ASP A 132 8.47 7.85 -8.23
N ILE A 133 9.51 7.97 -9.06
CA ILE A 133 10.32 9.19 -9.18
C ILE A 133 9.60 10.35 -9.89
N ASP A 134 8.46 10.08 -10.54
CA ASP A 134 7.65 11.09 -11.23
C ASP A 134 6.65 11.77 -10.26
N ASN A 135 6.71 11.45 -8.96
CA ASN A 135 5.81 12.04 -7.99
C ASN A 135 6.29 13.44 -7.58
N ASP A 136 5.50 14.45 -7.94
CA ASP A 136 5.75 15.87 -7.65
C ASP A 136 5.90 16.17 -6.14
N ASN A 137 5.35 15.31 -5.27
CA ASN A 137 5.38 15.49 -3.81
C ASN A 137 6.61 14.87 -3.13
N LEU A 138 7.55 14.28 -3.87
CA LEU A 138 8.74 13.65 -3.26
C LEU A 138 9.60 14.64 -2.48
N ASP A 139 9.66 15.89 -2.90
CA ASP A 139 10.47 16.91 -2.23
C ASP A 139 9.95 17.27 -0.84
N GLU A 140 8.66 17.14 -0.59
CA GLU A 140 8.05 17.36 0.73
C GLU A 140 8.52 16.31 1.75
N SER A 141 8.87 15.11 1.27
CA SER A 141 9.34 14.01 2.12
C SER A 141 10.81 14.13 2.56
N LYS A 142 11.60 15.00 1.91
CA LYS A 142 13.06 15.12 2.15
C LYS A 142 13.42 15.60 3.56
N ASN A 143 12.50 16.30 4.22
CA ASN A 143 12.71 16.85 5.56
C ASN A 143 12.08 15.97 6.66
N ILE A 144 11.56 14.79 6.32
CA ILE A 144 10.99 13.86 7.30
C ILE A 144 12.12 13.13 8.01
N ASP A 145 12.21 13.33 9.32
CA ASP A 145 13.09 12.55 10.19
C ASP A 145 12.49 11.15 10.40
N LEU A 146 13.08 10.16 9.72
CA LEU A 146 12.69 8.75 9.81
C LEU A 146 13.31 8.03 11.01
N GLU A 147 14.23 8.66 11.75
CA GLU A 147 14.89 8.07 12.93
C GLU A 147 14.13 8.36 14.24
N ARG A 148 13.01 9.08 14.15
CA ARG A 148 12.17 9.50 15.28
C ARG A 148 11.15 8.47 15.77
#